data_AF-A0A3S9WIU2-F1
#
_entry.id   AF-A0A3S9WIU2-F1
#
_cell.length_a   1.000
_cell.length_b   1.000
_cell.length_c   1.000
_cell.angle_alpha   90.00
_cell.angle_beta   90.00
_cell.angle_gamma   90.00
#
_symmetry.space_group_name_H-M   'P 1'
#
loop_
_entity.id
_entity.type
_entity.pdbx_description
1 polymer ?
#
loop_
_entity_poly.entity_id
_entity_poly.type
_entity_poly.pdbx_seq_one_letter_code
_entity_poly.pdbx_strand_id
1 'polypeptide(L)' 'MTTRNAPASPLVLGAMSFGTLVDEDTSFALLDRFVERGGTWIDTADCYSFWASESGHGGASEEVIGR' A
#
# COMPACT_ATOMS: atom_id res chain seq x y z
N MET A 1 28.58 -15.10 11.77
CA MET A 1 27.33 -14.32 11.96
C MET A 1 26.93 -13.78 10.60
N THR A 2 26.19 -14.56 9.81
CA THR A 2 25.71 -14.13 8.49
C THR A 2 24.46 -13.30 8.70
N THR A 3 24.55 -11.98 8.49
CA THR A 3 23.38 -11.14 8.29
C THR A 3 22.71 -11.61 7.00
N ARG A 4 21.73 -12.53 7.11
CA ARG A 4 20.80 -12.75 6.01
C ARG A 4 19.94 -11.48 5.93
N ASN A 5 20.40 -10.50 5.15
CA ASN A 5 19.51 -9.53 4.56
C ASN A 5 18.60 -10.37 3.65
N ALA A 6 17.38 -10.67 4.12
CA ALA A 6 16.42 -11.37 3.28
C ALA A 6 16.34 -10.61 1.95
N PRO A 7 16.25 -11.29 0.78
CA PRO A 7 15.93 -10.58 -0.42
C PRO A 7 14.58 -9.88 -0.15
N ALA A 8 14.61 -8.55 -0.03
CA ALA A 8 13.40 -7.76 -0.20
C ALA A 8 12.79 -8.28 -1.50
N SER A 9 11.49 -8.61 -1.48
CA SER A 9 10.75 -8.93 -2.71
C SER A 9 11.25 -8.00 -3.81
N PRO A 10 11.59 -8.50 -5.02
CA PRO A 10 12.07 -7.64 -6.11
C PRO A 10 11.01 -6.60 -6.53
N LEU A 11 9.80 -6.72 -6.00
CA LEU A 11 8.68 -5.82 -6.19
C LEU A 11 8.30 -5.14 -4.87
N VAL A 12 8.06 -3.84 -4.97
CA VAL A 12 7.42 -3.00 -3.96
C VAL A 12 6.00 -2.70 -4.43
N LEU A 13 5.02 -2.81 -3.54
CA LEU A 13 3.63 -2.49 -3.84
C LEU A 13 3.37 -1.00 -3.55
N GLY A 14 3.16 -0.20 -4.59
CA GLY A 14 2.70 1.18 -4.43
C GLY A 14 1.21 1.25 -4.11
N ALA A 15 0.86 2.00 -3.06
CA ALA A 15 -0.50 2.13 -2.55
C ALA A 15 -1.16 3.48 -2.88
N MET A 16 -0.66 4.19 -3.90
CA MET A 16 -1.11 5.53 -4.30
C MET A 16 -2.63 5.71 -4.36
N SER A 17 -3.35 4.71 -4.84
CA SER A 17 -4.79 4.80 -5.10
C SER A 17 -5.68 4.23 -3.99
N PHE A 18 -5.09 3.65 -2.94
CA PHE A 18 -5.85 2.94 -1.91
C PHE A 18 -6.72 3.93 -1.11
N GLY A 19 -7.98 3.57 -0.90
CA GLY A 19 -8.96 4.40 -0.20
C GLY A 19 -9.50 5.58 -0.99
N THR A 20 -9.10 5.75 -2.25
CA THR A 20 -9.58 6.82 -3.14
C THR A 20 -10.12 6.26 -4.45
N LEU A 21 -9.25 6.12 -5.46
CA LEU A 21 -9.61 5.56 -6.76
C LEU A 21 -9.78 4.03 -6.72
N VAL A 22 -9.22 3.38 -5.70
CA VAL A 22 -9.40 1.97 -5.38
C VAL A 22 -10.08 1.90 -4.01
N ASP A 23 -11.26 1.28 -3.97
CA ASP A 23 -11.99 1.08 -2.72
C ASP A 23 -11.24 0.18 -1.73
N GLU A 24 -11.68 0.20 -0.48
CA GLU A 24 -11.06 -0.51 0.63
C GLU A 24 -10.99 -2.03 0.40
N ASP A 25 -12.10 -2.65 0.00
CA ASP A 25 -12.18 -4.10 -0.26
C ASP A 25 -11.18 -4.53 -1.35
N THR A 26 -11.09 -3.75 -2.44
CA THR A 26 -10.15 -4.02 -3.52
C THR A 26 -8.71 -3.78 -3.09
N SER A 27 -8.46 -2.76 -2.26
CA SER A 27 -7.14 -2.47 -1.70
C SER A 27 -6.64 -3.64 -0.85
N PHE A 28 -7.51 -4.20 0.01
CA PHE A 28 -7.19 -5.40 0.80
C PHE A 28 -6.97 -6.64 -0.06
N ALA A 29 -7.80 -6.86 -1.09
CA ALA A 29 -7.59 -7.97 -2.02
C ALA A 29 -6.22 -7.89 -2.73
N LEU A 30 -5.74 -6.68 -3.05
CA LEU A 30 -4.41 -6.46 -3.63
C LEU A 30 -3.29 -6.71 -2.61
N LEU A 31 -3.46 -6.24 -1.36
CA LEU A 31 -2.52 -6.50 -0.26
C LEU A 31 -2.37 -8.00 0.01
N ASP A 32 -3.49 -8.70 0.15
CA ASP A 32 -3.52 -10.15 0.36
C ASP A 32 -2.82 -10.88 -0.78
N ARG A 33 -3.14 -10.51 -2.03
CA ARG A 33 -2.50 -11.11 -3.22
C ARG A 33 -1.00 -10.87 -3.24
N PHE A 34 -0.55 -9.69 -2.82
CA PHE A 34 0.86 -9.33 -2.78
C PHE A 34 1.61 -10.13 -1.71
N VAL A 35 1.06 -10.21 -0.51
CA VAL A 35 1.62 -11.01 0.60
C VAL A 35 1.64 -12.50 0.26
N GLU A 36 0.58 -13.03 -0.35
CA GLU A 36 0.51 -14.43 -0.81
C GLU A 36 1.66 -14.78 -1.79
N ARG A 37 2.14 -13.81 -2.58
CA ARG A 37 3.29 -14.00 -3.50
C ARG A 37 4.65 -13.72 -2.85
N GLY A 38 4.71 -13.49 -1.54
CA GLY A 38 5.94 -13.18 -0.82
C GLY A 38 6.36 -11.71 -0.89
N GLY A 39 5.43 -10.80 -1.20
CA GLY A 39 5.64 -9.37 -1.11
C GLY A 39 5.84 -8.90 0.34
N THR A 40 6.80 -8.00 0.58
CA THR A 40 7.18 -7.56 1.93
C THR A 40 7.38 -6.05 2.07
N TRP A 41 7.15 -5.27 1.02
CA TRP A 41 7.37 -3.82 1.02
C TRP A 41 6.20 -3.12 0.35
N ILE A 42 5.52 -2.25 1.12
CA ILE A 42 4.44 -1.37 0.66
C ILE A 42 4.96 0.08 0.68
N ASP A 43 4.71 0.82 -0.39
CA ASP A 43 5.08 2.23 -0.56
C ASP A 43 3.82 3.10 -0.49
N THR A 44 3.84 4.11 0.38
CA THR A 44 2.72 4.99 0.71
C THR A 44 3.25 6.39 1.04
N ALA A 45 2.38 7.40 1.02
CA ALA A 45 2.69 8.74 1.47
C ALA A 45 1.41 9.48 1.91
N ASP A 46 1.61 10.46 2.79
CA ASP A 46 0.58 11.38 3.26
C ASP A 46 -0.21 12.02 2.11
N CYS A 47 0.41 12.36 0.99
CA CYS A 47 -0.24 13.06 -0.11
C CYS A 47 -0.81 12.14 -1.21
N TYR A 48 -0.78 10.83 -1.05
CA TYR A 48 -1.24 9.92 -2.11
C TYR A 48 -2.72 10.08 -2.44
N SER A 49 -2.98 10.38 -3.71
CA SER A 49 -4.31 10.60 -4.29
C SER A 49 -5.20 11.61 -3.57
N PHE A 50 -4.61 12.59 -2.88
CA PHE A 50 -5.38 13.65 -2.19
C PHE A 50 -6.36 14.36 -3.15
N TRP A 51 -6.00 14.52 -4.43
CA TRP A 51 -6.84 15.15 -5.45
C TRP A 51 -8.08 14.33 -5.85
N ALA A 52 -8.08 13.03 -5.56
CA ALA A 52 -9.19 12.12 -5.83
C ALA A 52 -10.05 11.85 -4.57
N SER A 53 -9.58 12.28 -3.40
CA SER A 53 -10.35 12.23 -2.15
C SER A 53 -11.47 13.28 -2.15
N GLU A 54 -12.65 12.93 -1.63
CA GLU A 54 -13.75 13.88 -1.46
C GLU A 54 -13.38 15.06 -0.55
N SER A 55 -12.54 14.82 0.46
CA SER A 55 -12.11 15.86 1.40
C SER A 55 -10.98 16.73 0.85
N GLY A 56 -10.30 16.29 -0.21
CA GLY A 56 -9.05 16.88 -0.69
C GLY A 56 -7.87 16.73 0.29
N HIS A 57 -8.08 16.09 1.45
CA HIS A 57 -7.03 15.84 2.43
C HIS A 57 -6.28 14.56 2.04
N GLY A 58 -4.97 14.57 2.28
CA GLY A 58 -4.13 13.38 2.16
C GLY A 58 -4.41 12.36 3.28
N GLY A 59 -3.71 11.22 3.21
CA GLY A 59 -3.70 10.18 4.24
C GLY A 59 -4.57 8.97 3.93
N ALA A 60 -5.41 9.01 2.89
CA ALA A 60 -6.35 7.94 2.58
C ALA A 60 -5.68 6.57 2.40
N SER A 61 -4.52 6.51 1.73
CA SER A 61 -3.80 5.25 1.56
C SER A 61 -3.20 4.70 2.87
N GLU A 62 -2.71 5.58 3.75
CA GLU A 62 -2.16 5.21 5.06
C GLU A 62 -3.29 4.75 6.01
N GLU A 63 -4.44 5.41 5.96
CA GLU A 63 -5.63 5.02 6.72
C GLU A 63 -6.12 3.62 6.33
N VAL A 64 -6.19 3.31 5.03
CA VAL A 64 -6.59 1.96 4.57
C VAL A 64 -5.56 0.90 4.97
N ILE A 65 -4.26 1.17 4.83
CA ILE A 65 -3.20 0.23 5.22
C ILE A 65 -3.18 -0.01 6.73
N GLY A 66 -3.58 0.99 7.54
CA GLY A 66 -3.55 0.93 9.00
C GLY A 66 -4.74 0.27 9.68
N ARG A 67 -5.78 -0.12 8.92
CA ARG A 67 -6.96 -0.86 9.43
C ARG A 67 -6.67 -2.35 9.61
#